data_AF-A0A1V6BEW7-F1
#
_entry.id   AF-A0A1V6BEW7-F1
#
_cell.length_a   1.000
_cell.length_b   1.000
_cell.length_c   1.000
_cell.angle_alpha   90.00
_cell.angle_beta   90.00
_cell.angle_gamma   90.00
#
_symmetry.space_group_name_H-M   'P 1'
#
loop_
_entity.id
_entity.type
_entity.pdbx_description
1 polymer ?
#
loop_
_entity_poly.entity_id
_entity_poly.type
_entity_poly.pdbx_seq_one_letter_code
_entity_poly.pdbx_strand_id
1 'polypeptide(L)'
;MLNVPVNEQVLNLNNLMRLLWEQHITWTRNVIQDIVYDAPEKEFAISRLLRNPTDFKNALAPFYGEANATTFEELLKEHLVIAAEIVTAAKNNDTSQVTKLTTQWFGNADEIARFLASINPYWNYLEWQKMLYDHLNLVNSEATNFLNSNLEQNVALYDEMEHQAMLMADELTRGIVRQFPHRFFTRRNCYFY
;
A
#
# COMPACT_ATOMS: atom_id res chain seq x y z
N MET A 1 12.86 6.44 10.24
CA MET A 1 12.96 5.94 11.63
C MET A 1 11.58 6.01 12.28
N LEU A 2 11.22 4.99 13.07
CA LEU A 2 9.87 4.80 13.62
C LEU A 2 9.45 5.82 14.69
N ASN A 3 10.37 6.57 15.32
CA ASN A 3 10.06 7.59 16.32
C ASN A 3 9.08 7.15 17.45
N VAL A 4 9.09 5.85 17.78
CA VAL A 4 8.41 5.24 18.95
C VAL A 4 9.41 4.34 19.68
N PRO A 5 9.22 4.06 20.98
CA PRO A 5 10.07 3.08 21.68
C PRO A 5 10.03 1.73 20.97
N VAL A 6 11.20 1.15 20.72
CA VAL A 6 11.32 -0.12 19.97
C VAL A 6 11.55 -1.27 20.95
N ASN A 7 10.75 -2.33 20.79
CA ASN A 7 10.94 -3.63 21.39
C ASN A 7 10.61 -4.72 20.35
N GLU A 8 10.70 -5.98 20.75
CA GLU A 8 10.43 -7.11 19.86
C GLU A 8 9.02 -7.07 19.24
N GLN A 9 7.98 -6.71 20.02
CA GLN A 9 6.61 -6.65 19.50
C GLN A 9 6.44 -5.55 18.46
N VAL A 10 7.01 -4.36 18.70
CA VAL A 10 7.00 -3.24 17.73
C VAL A 10 7.77 -3.60 16.47
N LEU A 11 8.93 -4.27 16.61
CA LEU A 11 9.72 -4.71 15.47
C LEU A 11 9.00 -5.76 14.62
N ASN A 12 8.35 -6.74 15.26
CA ASN A 12 7.57 -7.76 14.56
C ASN A 12 6.39 -7.15 13.79
N LEU A 13 5.68 -6.18 14.39
CA LEU A 13 4.65 -5.44 13.67
C LEU A 13 5.25 -4.68 12.47
N ASN A 14 6.34 -3.95 12.67
CA ASN A 14 6.95 -3.18 11.59
C ASN A 14 7.43 -4.06 10.44
N ASN A 15 8.06 -5.19 10.74
CA ASN A 15 8.50 -6.15 9.74
C ASN A 15 7.30 -6.72 8.96
N LEU A 16 6.18 -7.00 9.64
CA LEU A 16 4.95 -7.43 8.96
C LEU A 16 4.41 -6.32 8.06
N MET A 17 4.31 -5.08 8.53
CA MET A 17 3.80 -3.96 7.72
C MET A 17 4.70 -3.72 6.50
N ARG A 18 6.02 -3.75 6.68
CA ARG A 18 7.00 -3.61 5.59
C ARG A 18 6.90 -4.75 4.59
N LEU A 19 6.78 -5.99 5.06
CA LEU A 19 6.58 -7.15 4.18
C LEU A 19 5.33 -6.99 3.31
N LEU A 20 4.21 -6.54 3.89
CA LEU A 20 2.96 -6.39 3.14
C LEU A 20 3.03 -5.26 2.12
N TRP A 21 3.63 -4.11 2.45
CA TRP A 21 3.84 -3.02 1.50
C TRP A 21 4.88 -3.33 0.43
N GLU A 22 5.93 -4.08 0.77
CA GLU A 22 6.90 -4.56 -0.21
C GLU A 22 6.23 -5.52 -1.21
N GLN A 23 5.46 -6.48 -0.70
CA GLN A 23 4.68 -7.37 -1.56
C GLN A 23 3.69 -6.60 -2.43
N HIS A 24 3.04 -5.56 -1.90
CA HIS A 24 2.13 -4.70 -2.66
C HIS A 24 2.85 -4.10 -3.87
N ILE A 25 4.02 -3.49 -3.70
CA ILE A 25 4.76 -2.90 -4.83
C ILE A 25 5.37 -3.93 -5.77
N THR A 26 5.94 -5.03 -5.24
CA THR A 26 6.57 -6.08 -6.05
C THR A 26 5.54 -6.72 -7.00
N TRP A 27 4.40 -7.13 -6.46
CA TRP A 27 3.36 -7.79 -7.26
C TRP A 27 2.64 -6.80 -8.18
N THR A 28 2.54 -5.52 -7.80
CA THR A 28 2.04 -4.47 -8.71
C THR A 28 2.96 -4.33 -9.92
N ARG A 29 4.26 -4.20 -9.70
CA ARG A 29 5.28 -4.16 -10.77
C ARG A 29 5.20 -5.39 -11.68
N ASN A 30 5.11 -6.59 -11.11
CA ASN A 30 5.01 -7.82 -11.89
C ASN A 30 3.73 -7.84 -12.75
N VAL A 31 2.58 -7.49 -12.17
CA VAL A 31 1.32 -7.44 -12.92
C VAL A 31 1.37 -6.40 -14.04
N ILE A 32 1.95 -5.22 -13.80
CA ILE A 32 2.14 -4.20 -14.84
C ILE A 32 2.98 -4.78 -15.98
N GLN A 33 4.14 -5.36 -15.65
CA GLN A 33 5.04 -5.98 -16.62
C GLN A 33 4.34 -7.09 -17.42
N ASP A 34 3.58 -7.96 -16.74
CA ASP A 34 2.87 -9.08 -17.33
C ASP A 34 1.74 -8.64 -18.25
N ILE A 35 1.02 -7.57 -17.89
CA ILE A 35 0.01 -6.95 -18.76
C ILE A 35 0.69 -6.39 -20.00
N VAL A 36 1.77 -5.62 -19.85
CA VAL A 36 2.45 -4.95 -20.98
C VAL A 36 3.00 -5.99 -21.97
N TYR A 37 3.66 -7.03 -21.49
CA TYR A 37 4.34 -8.02 -22.35
C TYR A 37 3.53 -9.29 -22.67
N ASP A 38 2.24 -9.34 -22.29
CA ASP A 38 1.38 -10.53 -22.46
C ASP A 38 2.01 -11.80 -21.86
N ALA A 39 2.57 -11.68 -20.65
CA ALA A 39 3.24 -12.79 -20.01
C ALA A 39 2.24 -13.92 -19.69
N PRO A 40 2.65 -15.20 -19.84
CA PRO A 40 1.77 -16.34 -19.59
C PRO A 40 1.37 -16.48 -18.12
N GLU A 41 2.13 -15.90 -17.19
CA GLU A 41 1.87 -15.99 -15.76
C GLU A 41 0.92 -14.92 -15.21
N LYS A 42 0.47 -13.98 -16.06
CA LYS A 42 -0.32 -12.80 -15.69
C LYS A 42 -1.47 -13.10 -14.72
N GLU A 43 -2.29 -14.12 -14.99
CA GLU A 43 -3.45 -14.43 -14.13
C GLU A 43 -3.03 -14.96 -12.75
N PHE A 44 -1.90 -15.65 -12.65
CA PHE A 44 -1.33 -16.09 -11.39
C PHE A 44 -0.75 -14.90 -10.60
N ALA A 45 -0.06 -13.97 -11.29
CA ALA A 45 0.45 -12.74 -10.69
C ALA A 45 -0.69 -11.85 -10.17
N ILE A 46 -1.77 -11.66 -10.94
CA ILE A 46 -2.97 -10.93 -10.53
C ILE A 46 -3.59 -11.57 -9.29
N SER A 47 -3.77 -12.90 -9.29
CA SER A 47 -4.33 -13.62 -8.14
C SER A 47 -3.46 -13.43 -6.89
N ARG A 48 -2.14 -13.42 -7.04
CA ARG A 48 -1.20 -13.20 -5.94
C ARG A 48 -1.23 -11.76 -5.44
N LEU A 49 -1.32 -10.78 -6.34
CA LEU A 49 -1.49 -9.36 -6.00
C LEU A 49 -2.80 -9.15 -5.23
N LEU A 50 -3.92 -9.69 -5.71
CA LEU A 50 -5.24 -9.52 -5.08
C LEU A 50 -5.41 -10.28 -3.75
N ARG A 51 -4.46 -11.14 -3.37
CA ARG A 51 -4.37 -11.68 -2.00
C ARG A 51 -3.84 -10.65 -1.00
N ASN A 52 -3.04 -9.69 -1.45
CA ASN A 52 -2.39 -8.70 -0.57
C ASN A 52 -3.40 -7.88 0.28
N PRO A 53 -4.54 -7.39 -0.25
CA PRO A 53 -5.59 -6.76 0.56
C PRO A 53 -6.12 -7.66 1.69
N THR A 54 -6.31 -8.95 1.44
CA THR A 54 -6.72 -9.93 2.46
C THR A 54 -5.62 -10.13 3.52
N ASP A 55 -4.36 -10.19 3.09
CA ASP A 55 -3.22 -10.29 4.00
C ASP A 55 -3.13 -9.04 4.92
N PHE A 56 -3.41 -7.84 4.39
CA PHE A 56 -3.53 -6.61 5.17
C PHE A 56 -4.70 -6.65 6.15
N LYS A 57 -5.89 -7.09 5.72
CA LYS A 57 -7.03 -7.27 6.64
C LYS A 57 -6.67 -8.15 7.82
N ASN A 58 -6.07 -9.31 7.57
CA ASN A 58 -5.68 -10.23 8.64
C ASN A 58 -4.70 -9.59 9.63
N ALA A 59 -3.80 -8.73 9.15
CA ALA A 59 -2.87 -7.99 10.01
C ALA A 59 -3.52 -6.85 10.80
N LEU A 60 -4.56 -6.20 10.25
CA LEU A 60 -5.24 -5.06 10.87
C LEU A 60 -6.38 -5.46 11.81
N ALA A 61 -7.04 -6.59 11.57
CA ALA A 61 -8.19 -7.07 12.34
C ALA A 61 -7.93 -7.16 13.87
N PRO A 62 -6.75 -7.61 14.36
CA PRO A 62 -6.48 -7.65 15.80
C PRO A 62 -6.50 -6.29 16.50
N PHE A 63 -6.35 -5.19 15.75
CA PHE A 63 -6.30 -3.82 16.26
C PHE A 63 -7.62 -3.08 16.04
N TYR A 64 -8.21 -3.23 14.84
CA TYR A 64 -9.35 -2.41 14.40
C TYR A 64 -10.67 -3.17 14.31
N GLY A 65 -10.66 -4.49 14.53
CA GLY A 65 -11.82 -5.37 14.39
C GLY A 65 -12.15 -5.71 12.93
N GLU A 66 -12.98 -6.73 12.74
CA GLU A 66 -13.31 -7.31 11.43
C GLU A 66 -13.94 -6.31 10.45
N ALA A 67 -14.84 -5.45 10.94
CA ALA A 67 -15.54 -4.50 10.08
C ALA A 67 -14.57 -3.50 9.42
N ASN A 68 -13.74 -2.83 10.23
CA ASN A 68 -12.77 -1.87 9.73
C ASN A 68 -11.70 -2.54 8.86
N ALA A 69 -11.21 -3.71 9.27
CA ALA A 69 -10.21 -4.43 8.47
C ALA A 69 -10.77 -4.88 7.10
N THR A 70 -12.06 -5.25 7.03
CA THR A 70 -12.75 -5.56 5.77
C THR A 70 -12.94 -4.33 4.89
N THR A 71 -13.31 -3.18 5.47
CA THR A 71 -13.38 -1.93 4.70
C THR A 71 -12.03 -1.56 4.08
N PHE A 72 -10.92 -1.74 4.80
CA PHE A 72 -9.58 -1.53 4.22
C PHE A 72 -9.27 -2.51 3.09
N GLU A 73 -9.60 -3.79 3.25
CA GLU A 73 -9.45 -4.80 2.20
C GLU A 73 -10.19 -4.42 0.92
N GLU A 74 -11.44 -3.99 1.04
CA GLU A 74 -12.28 -3.60 -0.11
C GLU A 74 -11.68 -2.40 -0.85
N LEU A 75 -11.30 -1.35 -0.11
CA LEU A 75 -10.69 -0.14 -0.69
C LEU A 75 -9.36 -0.46 -1.38
N LEU A 76 -8.49 -1.25 -0.75
CA LEU A 76 -7.19 -1.61 -1.32
C LEU A 76 -7.32 -2.60 -2.48
N LYS A 77 -8.32 -3.48 -2.47
CA LYS A 77 -8.61 -4.36 -3.61
C LYS A 77 -9.09 -3.56 -4.82
N GLU A 78 -10.02 -2.62 -4.62
CA GLU A 78 -10.46 -1.71 -5.68
C GLU A 78 -9.27 -0.92 -6.25
N HIS A 79 -8.40 -0.41 -5.38
CA HIS A 79 -7.18 0.29 -5.75
C HIS A 79 -6.32 -0.48 -6.76
N LEU A 80 -6.07 -1.77 -6.49
CA LEU A 80 -5.24 -2.64 -7.31
C LEU A 80 -5.92 -3.03 -8.63
N VAL A 81 -7.25 -3.23 -8.59
CA VAL A 81 -8.03 -3.53 -9.80
C VAL A 81 -8.00 -2.33 -10.75
N ILE A 82 -8.26 -1.12 -10.26
CA ILE A 82 -8.23 0.10 -11.08
C ILE A 82 -6.83 0.28 -11.71
N ALA A 83 -5.75 0.06 -10.96
CA ALA A 83 -4.38 0.17 -11.48
C ALA A 83 -4.14 -0.79 -12.67
N ALA A 84 -4.56 -2.05 -12.56
CA ALA A 84 -4.44 -3.03 -13.66
C ALA A 84 -5.30 -2.64 -14.88
N GLU A 85 -6.49 -2.09 -14.66
CA GLU A 85 -7.37 -1.59 -15.72
C GLU A 85 -6.76 -0.38 -16.44
N ILE A 86 -6.10 0.54 -15.71
CA ILE A 86 -5.37 1.69 -16.30
C ILE A 86 -4.29 1.19 -17.25
N VAL A 87 -3.46 0.24 -16.81
CA VAL A 87 -2.36 -0.30 -17.62
C VAL A 87 -2.89 -1.00 -18.87
N THR A 88 -3.99 -1.77 -18.72
CA THR A 88 -4.65 -2.45 -19.84
C THR A 88 -5.22 -1.44 -20.85
N ALA A 89 -5.89 -0.38 -20.38
CA ALA A 89 -6.42 0.68 -21.25
C ALA A 89 -5.29 1.42 -21.97
N ALA A 90 -4.21 1.74 -21.26
CA ALA A 90 -3.03 2.41 -21.82
C ALA A 90 -2.35 1.56 -22.90
N LYS A 91 -2.19 0.25 -22.66
CA LYS A 91 -1.68 -0.70 -23.67
C LYS A 91 -2.51 -0.71 -24.95
N ASN A 92 -3.84 -0.57 -24.81
CA ASN A 92 -4.77 -0.53 -25.93
C ASN A 92 -4.91 0.88 -26.56
N ASN A 93 -4.11 1.86 -26.14
CA ASN A 93 -4.18 3.26 -26.56
C ASN A 93 -5.55 3.94 -26.29
N ASP A 94 -6.31 3.48 -25.29
CA ASP A 94 -7.59 4.08 -24.89
C ASP A 94 -7.36 5.22 -23.89
N THR A 95 -6.97 6.39 -24.42
CA THR A 95 -6.66 7.58 -23.60
C THR A 95 -7.85 8.12 -22.81
N SER A 96 -9.07 7.89 -23.32
CA SER A 96 -10.31 8.31 -22.65
C SER A 96 -10.52 7.48 -21.38
N GLN A 97 -10.40 6.16 -21.50
CA GLN A 97 -10.53 5.26 -20.37
C GLN A 97 -9.40 5.44 -19.35
N VAL A 98 -8.15 5.66 -19.80
CA VAL A 98 -7.03 6.00 -18.91
C VAL A 98 -7.35 7.25 -18.08
N THR A 99 -7.81 8.34 -18.71
CA THR A 99 -8.12 9.58 -17.98
C THR A 99 -9.22 9.37 -16.93
N LYS A 100 -10.27 8.63 -17.29
CA LYS A 100 -11.38 8.30 -16.39
C LYS A 100 -10.91 7.46 -15.21
N LEU A 101 -10.21 6.36 -15.47
CA LEU A 101 -9.75 5.43 -14.43
C LEU A 101 -8.72 6.10 -13.52
N THR A 102 -7.78 6.90 -14.05
CA THR A 102 -6.83 7.65 -13.23
C THR A 102 -7.53 8.61 -12.27
N THR A 103 -8.58 9.29 -12.72
CA THR A 103 -9.39 10.15 -11.82
C THR A 103 -10.05 9.31 -10.71
N GLN A 104 -10.59 8.15 -11.04
CA GLN A 104 -11.18 7.23 -10.06
C GLN A 104 -10.14 6.69 -9.08
N TRP A 105 -8.94 6.39 -9.56
CA TRP A 105 -7.85 5.82 -8.77
C TRP A 105 -7.33 6.79 -7.69
N PHE A 106 -7.15 8.07 -8.06
CA PHE A 106 -6.82 9.12 -7.10
C PHE A 106 -7.98 9.37 -6.11
N GLY A 107 -9.23 9.28 -6.56
CA GLY A 107 -10.40 9.32 -5.68
C GLY A 107 -10.42 8.18 -4.65
N ASN A 108 -10.10 6.95 -5.07
CA ASN A 108 -9.96 5.80 -4.18
C ASN A 108 -8.79 5.99 -3.19
N ALA A 109 -7.66 6.58 -3.62
CA ALA A 109 -6.58 6.96 -2.70
C ALA A 109 -7.05 7.96 -1.61
N ASP A 110 -7.88 8.93 -1.97
CA ASP A 110 -8.47 9.83 -0.99
C ASP A 110 -9.39 9.10 0.00
N GLU A 111 -10.15 8.11 -0.47
CA GLU A 111 -11.01 7.28 0.38
C GLU A 111 -10.19 6.44 1.36
N ILE A 112 -9.10 5.81 0.89
CA ILE A 112 -8.16 5.10 1.77
C ILE A 112 -7.58 6.04 2.82
N ALA A 113 -7.10 7.22 2.42
CA ALA A 113 -6.53 8.20 3.33
C ALA A 113 -7.54 8.67 4.38
N ARG A 114 -8.79 8.97 3.97
CA ARG A 114 -9.88 9.35 4.89
C ARG A 114 -10.22 8.23 5.85
N PHE A 115 -10.31 7.00 5.34
CA PHE A 115 -10.63 5.83 6.14
C PHE A 115 -9.58 5.60 7.23
N LEU A 116 -8.29 5.57 6.86
CA LEU A 116 -7.18 5.42 7.82
C LEU A 116 -7.24 6.52 8.90
N ALA A 117 -7.36 7.78 8.50
CA ALA A 117 -7.46 8.90 9.44
C ALA A 117 -8.69 8.80 10.38
N SER A 118 -9.78 8.14 9.95
CA SER A 118 -10.99 8.00 10.76
C SER A 118 -10.88 6.91 11.84
N ILE A 119 -10.09 5.86 11.60
CA ILE A 119 -9.94 4.74 12.54
C ILE A 119 -8.76 4.90 13.50
N ASN A 120 -7.84 5.82 13.21
CA ASN A 120 -6.67 6.08 14.04
C ASN A 120 -6.42 7.58 14.22
N PRO A 121 -6.53 8.12 15.46
CA PRO A 121 -6.34 9.55 15.71
C PRO A 121 -4.91 10.05 15.49
N TYR A 122 -3.95 9.15 15.28
CA TYR A 122 -2.56 9.48 14.99
C TYR A 122 -2.21 9.47 13.50
N TRP A 123 -3.14 9.06 12.64
CA TRP A 123 -3.00 9.13 11.19
C TRP A 123 -3.68 10.38 10.66
N ASN A 124 -2.92 11.24 9.98
CA ASN A 124 -3.46 12.44 9.36
C ASN A 124 -3.91 12.17 7.92
N TYR A 125 -5.08 12.68 7.55
CA TYR A 125 -5.61 12.55 6.19
C TYR A 125 -4.66 13.10 5.12
N LEU A 126 -4.13 14.32 5.30
CA LEU A 126 -3.28 14.97 4.31
C LEU A 126 -1.93 14.27 4.15
N GLU A 127 -1.39 13.72 5.25
CA GLU A 127 -0.14 12.95 5.20
C GLU A 127 -0.34 11.63 4.44
N TRP A 128 -1.42 10.90 4.73
CA TRP A 128 -1.75 9.68 3.98
C TRP A 128 -2.08 9.95 2.51
N GLN A 129 -2.86 10.99 2.23
CA GLN A 129 -3.18 11.41 0.87
C GLN A 129 -1.90 11.69 0.09
N LYS A 130 -0.98 12.48 0.67
CA LYS A 130 0.30 12.78 0.04
C LYS A 130 1.09 11.50 -0.26
N MET A 131 1.24 10.60 0.71
CA MET A 131 1.98 9.36 0.50
C MET A 131 1.35 8.47 -0.58
N LEU A 132 0.02 8.36 -0.59
CA LEU A 132 -0.68 7.61 -1.63
C LEU A 132 -0.49 8.25 -3.00
N TYR A 133 -0.61 9.58 -3.11
CA TYR A 133 -0.40 10.27 -4.38
C TYR A 133 1.02 10.13 -4.91
N ASP A 134 2.03 10.24 -4.04
CA ASP A 134 3.42 9.97 -4.40
C ASP A 134 3.57 8.52 -4.92
N HIS A 135 2.96 7.54 -4.25
CA HIS A 135 2.93 6.14 -4.71
C HIS A 135 2.25 5.99 -6.08
N LEU A 136 1.07 6.59 -6.30
CA LEU A 136 0.38 6.51 -7.60
C LEU A 136 1.19 7.11 -8.73
N ASN A 137 1.87 8.23 -8.49
CA ASN A 137 2.72 8.86 -9.48
C ASN A 137 3.91 7.97 -9.87
N LEU A 138 4.51 7.27 -8.90
CA LEU A 138 5.58 6.31 -9.16
C LEU A 138 5.08 5.10 -9.96
N VAL A 139 3.95 4.51 -9.57
CA VAL A 139 3.33 3.39 -10.31
C VAL A 139 2.94 3.80 -11.73
N ASN A 140 2.38 4.99 -11.93
CA ASN A 140 2.07 5.51 -13.27
C ASN A 140 3.33 5.70 -14.13
N SER A 141 4.43 6.16 -13.51
CA SER A 141 5.73 6.29 -14.17
C SER A 141 6.31 4.92 -14.54
N GLU A 142 6.15 3.92 -13.67
CA GLU A 142 6.55 2.53 -13.91
C GLU A 142 5.81 1.94 -15.11
N ALA A 143 4.47 2.06 -15.14
CA ALA A 143 3.65 1.62 -16.26
C ALA A 143 4.03 2.32 -17.57
N THR A 144 4.24 3.64 -17.54
CA THR A 144 4.68 4.43 -18.70
C THR A 144 6.05 3.96 -19.20
N ASN A 145 6.98 3.66 -18.31
CA ASN A 145 8.30 3.18 -18.69
C ASN A 145 8.25 1.79 -19.33
N PHE A 146 7.44 0.86 -18.80
CA PHE A 146 7.27 -0.46 -19.43
C PHE A 146 6.61 -0.34 -20.82
N LEU A 147 5.53 0.44 -20.95
CA LEU A 147 4.83 0.65 -22.23
C LEU A 147 5.75 1.24 -23.31
N ASN A 148 6.67 2.13 -22.92
CA ASN A 148 7.63 2.77 -23.82
C ASN A 148 8.98 2.02 -23.93
N SER A 149 9.12 0.85 -23.30
CA SER A 149 10.38 0.08 -23.25
C SER A 149 11.58 0.84 -22.65
N ASN A 150 11.33 1.79 -21.75
CA ASN A 150 12.35 2.52 -20.99
C ASN A 150 12.84 1.69 -19.80
N LEU A 151 13.46 0.53 -20.07
CA LEU A 151 13.75 -0.48 -19.05
C LEU A 151 14.80 -0.04 -18.02
N GLU A 152 15.83 0.70 -18.44
CA GLU A 152 16.86 1.23 -17.55
C GLU A 152 16.26 2.19 -16.52
N GLN A 153 15.41 3.12 -16.99
CA GLN A 153 14.69 4.05 -16.12
C GLN A 153 13.72 3.31 -15.20
N ASN A 154 13.07 2.25 -15.69
CA ASN A 154 12.15 1.44 -14.90
C ASN A 154 12.87 0.68 -13.76
N VAL A 155 14.08 0.19 -13.99
CA VAL A 155 14.91 -0.44 -12.94
C VAL A 155 15.33 0.61 -11.90
N ALA A 156 15.81 1.78 -12.34
CA ALA A 156 16.22 2.84 -11.42
C ALA A 156 15.06 3.39 -10.57
N LEU A 157 13.85 3.45 -11.13
CA LEU A 157 12.64 3.90 -10.43
C LEU A 157 12.25 3.00 -9.26
N TYR A 158 12.67 1.72 -9.27
CA TYR A 158 12.24 0.75 -8.26
C TYR A 158 12.76 1.12 -6.85
N ASP A 159 13.95 1.70 -6.74
CA ASP A 159 14.50 2.17 -5.46
C ASP A 159 13.58 3.22 -4.81
N GLU A 160 12.97 4.11 -5.60
CA GLU A 160 12.02 5.11 -5.11
C GLU A 160 10.69 4.47 -4.69
N MET A 161 10.23 3.45 -5.43
CA MET A 161 9.05 2.66 -5.08
C MET A 161 9.21 1.93 -3.75
N GLU A 162 10.35 1.24 -3.54
CA GLU A 162 10.68 0.58 -2.28
C GLU A 162 10.71 1.58 -1.12
N HIS A 163 11.41 2.70 -1.31
CA HIS A 163 11.49 3.73 -0.28
C HIS A 163 10.09 4.27 0.09
N GLN A 164 9.23 4.50 -0.89
CA GLN A 164 7.87 4.96 -0.64
C GLN A 164 7.02 3.92 0.11
N ALA A 165 7.12 2.64 -0.27
CA ALA A 165 6.46 1.54 0.44
C ALA A 165 6.93 1.45 1.90
N MET A 166 8.23 1.62 2.16
CA MET A 166 8.77 1.63 3.52
C MET A 166 8.26 2.80 4.36
N LEU A 167 8.10 4.00 3.76
CA LEU A 167 7.53 5.16 4.45
C LEU A 167 6.08 4.90 4.89
N MET A 168 5.26 4.34 3.99
CA MET A 168 3.87 3.99 4.27
C MET A 168 3.75 2.91 5.34
N ALA A 169 4.60 1.87 5.27
CA ALA A 169 4.68 0.82 6.28
C ALA A 169 5.06 1.33 7.67
N ASP A 170 6.04 2.25 7.72
CA ASP A 170 6.49 2.87 8.97
C ASP A 170 5.39 3.76 9.55
N GLU A 171 4.64 4.52 8.74
CA GLU A 171 3.51 5.33 9.24
C GLU A 171 2.36 4.46 9.77
N LEU A 172 2.03 3.37 9.07
CA LEU A 172 1.05 2.40 9.54
C LEU A 172 1.49 1.78 10.89
N THR A 173 2.76 1.42 11.01
CA THR A 173 3.30 0.92 12.29
C THR A 173 3.19 1.98 13.40
N ARG A 174 3.63 3.21 13.12
CA ARG A 174 3.63 4.32 14.09
C ARG A 174 2.25 4.57 14.66
N GLY A 175 1.24 4.70 13.81
CA GLY A 175 -0.12 4.95 14.26
C GLY A 175 -0.67 3.81 15.12
N ILE A 176 -0.46 2.55 14.73
CA ILE A 176 -0.95 1.39 15.49
C ILE A 176 -0.30 1.37 16.89
N VAL A 177 1.02 1.55 16.97
CA VAL A 177 1.74 1.54 18.26
C VAL A 177 1.29 2.67 19.17
N ARG A 178 1.06 3.87 18.61
CA ARG A 178 0.58 5.03 19.39
C ARG A 178 -0.86 4.87 19.88
N GLN A 179 -1.73 4.23 19.09
CA GLN A 179 -3.13 4.00 19.46
C GLN A 179 -3.30 2.87 20.47
N PHE A 180 -2.48 1.81 20.37
CA PHE A 180 -2.60 0.62 21.21
C PHE A 180 -1.36 0.37 22.07
N PRO A 181 -0.86 1.34 22.85
CA PRO A 181 0.41 1.22 23.55
C PRO A 181 0.42 0.06 24.56
N HIS A 182 -0.73 -0.30 25.12
CA HIS A 182 -0.89 -1.42 26.05
C HIS A 182 -0.64 -2.80 25.41
N ARG A 183 -0.69 -2.92 24.09
CA ARG A 183 -0.37 -4.17 23.37
C ARG A 183 1.13 -4.34 23.12
N PHE A 184 1.88 -3.24 23.19
CA PHE A 184 3.32 -3.24 22.90
C PHE A 184 4.16 -3.03 24.16
N PHE A 185 3.63 -2.32 25.16
CA PHE A 185 4.37 -1.96 26.36
C PHE A 185 3.60 -2.39 27.61
N THR A 186 4.22 -3.23 28.44
CA THR A 186 3.73 -3.49 29.79
C THR A 186 3.89 -2.23 30.64
N ARG A 187 2.85 -1.81 31.36
CA ARG A 187 3.03 -0.82 32.44
C ARG A 187 4.02 -1.41 33.45
N ARG A 188 5.19 -0.79 33.62
CA ARG A 188 6.02 -1.08 34.80
C ARG A 188 5.19 -0.69 36.01
N ASN A 189 4.92 -1.63 36.91
CA ASN A 189 4.36 -1.33 38.22
C ASN A 189 5.30 -0.35 38.91
N CYS A 190 4.88 0.91 39.06
CA CYS A 190 5.52 1.84 39.98
C CYS A 190 5.22 1.34 41.39
N TYR A 191 6.06 0.45 41.92
CA TYR A 191 6.13 0.24 43.37
C TYR A 191 6.86 1.44 43.96
N PHE A 192 6.10 2.38 44.51
CA PHE A 192 6.64 3.34 45.47
C PHE A 192 6.78 2.61 46.81
N TYR A 193 8.02 2.45 47.27
CA TYR A 193 8.33 2.17 48.67
C TYR A 193 8.45 3.48 49.43
#